data_AF-A0A6G0YJI4-F1
#
_entry.id   AF-A0A6G0YJI4-F1
#
_cell.length_a   1.000
_cell.length_b   1.000
_cell.length_c   1.000
_cell.angle_alpha   90.00
_cell.angle_beta   90.00
_cell.angle_gamma   90.00
#
_symmetry.space_group_name_H-M   'P 1'
#
loop_
_entity.id
_entity.type
_entity.pdbx_description
1 polymer ?
#
loop_
_entity_poly.entity_id
_entity_poly.type
_entity_poly.pdbx_seq_one_letter_code
_entity_poly.pdbx_strand_id
1 'polypeptide(L)'
;MNNLRGTQAGKKPKVDPSVVDKEVLKYKNEFFDGKNIAGVNAEVWRRIASSVSEGIQDVVTPGSIRIRVTRNGGNILTILGILPANKIDVKFPQTVKKNYGINTTTYYDTSSDDENNFNSNNYEKLHCEKRGYRTYNILTPYEWSNVIQQHFFLHTRLPCCLKFQKRPVVSFSGIVFLTIQGQRSECSSSFNGTIDSVPAADTRVIIKCVYSGNFNGDHFKKRRLMGAEKERALNALLSQRMDPSIYTRNQANFLMKEGDNIPAQIPNVNALRALKHRAASATRFHTDPIKALELMKDNSKFSTSIHGIGLNKFFIHFWSPLQLVT
;
A
#
# COMPACT_ATOMS: atom_id res chain seq x y z
N MET A 1 44.16 10.37 -13.83
CA MET A 1 43.51 9.57 -14.89
C MET A 1 42.81 8.39 -14.23
N ASN A 2 41.48 8.38 -14.36
CA ASN A 2 40.59 7.31 -13.90
C ASN A 2 40.82 6.03 -14.73
N ASN A 3 40.59 4.86 -14.11
CA ASN A 3 39.76 3.80 -14.72
C ASN A 3 39.27 2.77 -13.69
N LEU A 4 38.01 2.96 -13.29
CA LEU A 4 36.90 1.98 -13.31
C LEU A 4 37.16 0.56 -12.78
N ARG A 5 36.87 0.33 -11.48
CA ARG A 5 36.37 -0.98 -11.01
C ARG A 5 34.84 -0.97 -11.07
N GLY A 6 34.29 -1.57 -12.12
CA GLY A 6 32.86 -1.86 -12.20
C GLY A 6 32.47 -2.90 -11.15
N THR A 7 31.66 -2.50 -10.17
CA THR A 7 30.93 -3.42 -9.30
C THR A 7 29.94 -4.22 -10.15
N GLN A 8 30.30 -5.44 -10.54
CA GLN A 8 29.37 -6.38 -11.17
C GLN A 8 28.29 -6.76 -10.14
N ALA A 9 27.06 -6.42 -10.44
CA ALA A 9 25.89 -6.86 -9.70
C ALA A 9 25.69 -8.39 -9.86
N GLY A 10 25.52 -9.08 -8.74
CA GLY A 10 24.65 -10.25 -8.64
C GLY A 10 25.06 -11.54 -9.35
N LYS A 11 26.34 -11.95 -9.30
CA LYS A 11 26.68 -13.37 -9.52
C LYS A 11 26.50 -14.15 -8.21
N LYS A 12 25.82 -15.30 -8.28
CA LYS A 12 25.79 -16.25 -7.16
C LYS A 12 27.24 -16.68 -6.89
N PRO A 13 27.73 -16.65 -5.65
CA PRO A 13 29.07 -17.16 -5.34
C PRO A 13 29.16 -18.63 -5.77
N LYS A 14 30.26 -19.01 -6.45
CA LYS A 14 30.52 -20.40 -6.87
C LYS A 14 31.02 -21.22 -5.68
N VAL A 15 30.28 -21.21 -4.58
CA VAL A 15 30.59 -22.02 -3.40
C VAL A 15 29.70 -23.25 -3.43
N ASP A 16 30.30 -24.41 -3.18
CA ASP A 16 29.55 -25.66 -3.09
C ASP A 16 28.49 -25.54 -1.98
N PRO A 17 27.19 -25.70 -2.33
CA PRO A 17 26.08 -25.85 -1.39
C PRO A 17 26.41 -26.60 -0.10
N SER A 18 27.11 -27.73 -0.19
CA SER A 18 27.39 -28.63 0.92
C SER A 18 28.34 -28.04 1.96
N VAL A 19 29.26 -27.16 1.56
CA VAL A 19 30.21 -26.48 2.46
C VAL A 19 29.46 -25.47 3.32
N VAL A 20 28.56 -24.70 2.69
CA VAL A 20 27.71 -23.73 3.38
C VAL A 20 26.80 -24.44 4.39
N ASP A 21 26.21 -25.56 3.99
CA ASP A 21 25.25 -26.29 4.83
C ASP A 21 25.96 -26.91 6.05
N LYS A 22 27.18 -27.45 5.89
CA LYS A 22 28.01 -27.94 7.01
C LYS A 22 28.39 -26.84 7.99
N GLU A 23 28.77 -25.67 7.49
CA GLU A 23 29.20 -24.57 8.36
C GLU A 23 28.00 -23.96 9.11
N VAL A 24 26.85 -23.85 8.44
CA VAL A 24 25.59 -23.44 9.08
C VAL A 24 25.24 -24.39 10.22
N LEU A 25 25.41 -25.71 10.07
CA LEU A 25 25.07 -26.67 11.12
C LEU A 25 25.88 -26.50 12.42
N LYS A 26 27.11 -25.99 12.35
CA LYS A 26 27.95 -25.77 13.55
C LYS A 26 27.37 -24.69 14.49
N TYR A 27 26.66 -23.71 13.93
CA TYR A 27 26.10 -22.58 14.68
C TYR A 27 24.60 -22.74 14.98
N LYS A 28 24.09 -23.97 14.96
CA LYS A 28 22.66 -24.31 15.15
C LYS A 28 21.99 -23.57 16.32
N ASN A 29 22.69 -23.43 17.44
CA ASN A 29 22.14 -22.86 18.67
C ASN A 29 22.20 -21.32 18.71
N GLU A 30 22.93 -20.69 17.79
CA GLU A 30 23.14 -19.23 17.74
C GLU A 30 22.25 -18.53 16.70
N PHE A 31 21.48 -19.28 15.91
CA PHE A 31 20.53 -18.72 14.94
C PHE A 31 19.25 -18.18 15.56
N PHE A 32 18.96 -18.51 16.81
CA PHE A 32 17.65 -18.29 17.41
C PHE A 32 17.75 -17.26 18.52
N ASP A 33 17.10 -16.13 18.31
CA ASP A 33 16.72 -15.24 19.39
C ASP A 33 15.35 -15.72 19.89
N GLY A 34 15.37 -16.75 20.75
CA GLY A 34 14.18 -17.45 21.24
C GLY A 34 13.49 -18.32 20.18
N LYS A 35 12.46 -17.78 19.49
CA LYS A 35 11.61 -18.50 18.49
C LYS A 35 11.79 -18.02 17.05
N ASN A 36 12.54 -16.95 16.82
CA ASN A 36 12.70 -16.34 15.50
C ASN A 36 14.13 -16.47 14.98
N ILE A 37 14.27 -16.60 13.66
CA ILE A 37 15.57 -16.61 12.99
C ILE A 37 16.24 -15.25 13.17
N ALA A 38 17.50 -15.25 13.61
CA ALA A 38 18.29 -14.07 13.89
C ALA A 38 18.30 -13.07 12.71
N GLY A 39 18.18 -11.78 13.05
CA GLY A 39 18.17 -10.68 12.09
C GLY A 39 19.45 -10.61 11.24
N VAL A 40 19.40 -9.88 10.12
CA VAL A 40 20.50 -9.82 9.13
C VAL A 40 21.82 -9.30 9.73
N ASN A 41 21.74 -8.43 10.74
CA ASN A 41 22.90 -7.84 11.40
C ASN A 41 23.51 -8.70 12.51
N ALA A 42 22.89 -9.85 12.82
CA ALA A 42 23.37 -10.75 13.86
C ALA A 42 24.78 -11.24 13.53
N GLU A 43 25.62 -11.29 14.57
CA GLU A 43 27.03 -11.63 14.43
C GLU A 43 27.25 -13.06 13.92
N VAL A 44 26.30 -13.96 14.19
CA VAL A 44 26.28 -15.33 13.68
C VAL A 44 26.41 -15.40 12.15
N TRP A 45 25.70 -14.53 11.41
CA TRP A 45 25.77 -14.52 9.95
C TRP A 45 27.11 -14.00 9.43
N ARG A 46 27.75 -13.10 10.16
CA ARG A 46 29.10 -12.61 9.85
C ARG A 46 30.16 -13.67 10.10
N ARG A 47 30.08 -14.37 11.23
CA ARG A 47 31.01 -15.46 11.58
C ARG A 47 30.95 -16.60 10.57
N ILE A 48 29.74 -17.04 10.19
CA ILE A 48 29.57 -18.08 9.16
C ILE A 48 30.08 -17.59 7.80
N ALA A 49 29.77 -16.35 7.42
CA ALA A 49 30.27 -15.79 6.16
C ALA A 49 31.79 -15.72 6.10
N SER A 50 32.44 -15.33 7.21
CA SER A 50 33.90 -15.30 7.34
C SER A 50 34.49 -16.70 7.25
N SER A 51 33.92 -17.68 7.92
CA SER A 51 34.42 -19.06 7.90
C SER A 51 34.22 -19.75 6.54
N VAL A 52 33.07 -19.52 5.87
CA VAL A 52 32.81 -20.06 4.53
C VAL A 52 33.67 -19.38 3.46
N SER A 53 34.06 -18.12 3.69
CA SER A 53 34.93 -17.38 2.77
C SER A 53 36.42 -17.63 3.04
N GLU A 54 36.77 -18.36 4.10
CA GLU A 54 38.15 -18.71 4.43
C GLU A 54 38.68 -19.72 3.40
N GLY A 55 39.62 -19.28 2.55
CA GLY A 55 40.20 -20.11 1.48
C GLY A 55 39.47 -20.08 0.14
N ILE A 56 38.43 -19.23 -0.05
CA ILE A 56 37.72 -19.08 -1.33
C ILE A 56 37.82 -17.62 -1.82
N GLN A 57 38.09 -17.46 -3.13
CA GLN A 57 38.26 -16.13 -3.75
C GLN A 57 36.93 -15.36 -3.92
N ASP A 58 35.80 -16.08 -3.96
CA ASP A 58 34.44 -15.53 -4.01
C ASP A 58 33.86 -15.32 -2.60
N VAL A 59 33.68 -14.06 -2.22
CA VAL A 59 33.16 -13.68 -0.89
C VAL A 59 31.68 -14.04 -0.76
N VAL A 60 31.35 -14.89 0.21
CA VAL A 60 29.96 -15.18 0.59
C VAL A 60 29.47 -14.08 1.52
N THR A 61 28.36 -13.43 1.18
CA THR A 61 27.81 -12.36 2.02
C THR A 61 26.93 -12.94 3.14
N PRO A 62 26.94 -12.35 4.36
CA PRO A 62 26.06 -12.76 5.46
C PRO A 62 24.58 -12.85 5.05
N GLY A 63 24.13 -11.91 4.23
CA GLY A 63 22.76 -11.89 3.70
C GLY A 63 22.44 -13.08 2.80
N SER A 64 23.40 -13.56 2.00
CA SER A 64 23.19 -14.72 1.12
C SER A 64 23.01 -16.03 1.90
N ILE A 65 23.73 -16.19 3.01
CA ILE A 65 23.61 -17.34 3.91
C ILE A 65 22.26 -17.30 4.62
N ARG A 66 21.86 -16.14 5.14
CA ARG A 66 20.54 -15.97 5.76
C ARG A 66 19.39 -16.28 4.80
N ILE A 67 19.46 -15.81 3.56
CA ILE A 67 18.44 -16.10 2.53
C ILE A 67 18.35 -17.60 2.26
N ARG A 68 19.49 -18.30 2.23
CA ARG A 68 19.53 -19.76 2.03
C ARG A 68 18.86 -20.52 3.17
N VAL A 69 19.19 -20.18 4.42
CA VAL A 69 18.60 -20.81 5.62
C VAL A 69 17.10 -20.51 5.72
N THR A 70 16.70 -19.24 5.59
CA THR A 70 15.28 -18.82 5.71
C THR A 70 14.38 -19.39 4.62
N ARG A 71 14.90 -19.69 3.43
CA ARG A 71 14.14 -20.31 2.33
C ARG A 71 14.16 -21.84 2.34
N ASN A 72 14.71 -22.46 3.39
CA ASN A 72 14.94 -23.90 3.44
C ASN A 72 15.74 -24.43 2.23
N GLY A 73 16.69 -23.63 1.70
CA GLY A 73 17.50 -24.04 0.57
C GLY A 73 18.34 -25.25 0.96
N GLY A 74 18.22 -26.37 0.24
CA GLY A 74 18.92 -27.62 0.60
C GLY A 74 18.32 -28.36 1.81
N ASN A 75 17.06 -28.07 2.18
CA ASN A 75 16.37 -28.68 3.34
C ASN A 75 17.05 -28.42 4.69
N ILE A 76 17.84 -27.34 4.80
CA ILE A 76 18.59 -26.98 6.00
C ILE A 76 17.67 -26.88 7.24
N LEU A 77 16.46 -26.33 7.13
CA LEU A 77 15.54 -26.22 8.26
C LEU A 77 15.04 -27.59 8.73
N THR A 78 14.91 -28.55 7.81
CA THR A 78 14.60 -29.95 8.13
C THR A 78 15.79 -30.65 8.80
N ILE A 79 17.00 -30.43 8.30
CA ILE A 79 18.25 -30.98 8.87
C ILE A 79 18.52 -30.38 10.27
N LEU A 80 18.18 -29.11 10.48
CA LEU A 80 18.25 -28.44 11.79
C LEU A 80 17.13 -28.92 12.75
N GLY A 81 16.17 -29.71 12.30
CA GLY A 81 15.08 -30.26 13.13
C GLY A 81 14.00 -29.25 13.50
N ILE A 82 13.84 -28.18 12.71
CA ILE A 82 12.90 -27.07 12.98
C ILE A 82 11.53 -27.33 12.34
N LEU A 83 11.50 -28.07 11.22
CA LEU A 83 10.27 -28.56 10.60
C LEU A 83 10.13 -30.07 10.88
N PRO A 84 8.98 -30.55 11.36
CA PRO A 84 8.76 -31.99 11.50
C PRO A 84 8.88 -32.66 10.13
N ALA A 85 9.66 -33.73 10.06
CA ALA A 85 10.01 -34.45 8.82
C ALA A 85 8.83 -35.06 8.03
N ASN A 86 7.57 -34.81 8.42
CA ASN A 86 6.39 -35.30 7.73
C ASN A 86 5.28 -34.24 7.69
N LYS A 87 5.34 -33.34 6.70
CA LYS A 87 4.16 -32.76 6.02
C LYS A 87 4.55 -32.37 4.57
N ILE A 88 4.78 -33.38 3.74
CA ILE A 88 4.62 -33.23 2.29
C ILE A 88 3.21 -33.69 1.96
N ASP A 89 2.31 -32.71 1.81
CA ASP A 89 1.26 -32.66 0.79
C ASP A 89 0.28 -31.55 1.19
N VAL A 90 0.57 -30.32 0.79
CA VAL A 90 -0.53 -29.39 0.54
C VAL A 90 -1.03 -29.74 -0.86
N LYS A 91 -1.96 -30.69 -0.93
CA LYS A 91 -2.79 -30.86 -2.12
C LYS A 91 -3.48 -29.52 -2.38
N PHE A 92 -3.12 -28.89 -3.50
CA PHE A 92 -3.82 -27.74 -4.03
C PHE A 92 -5.31 -28.09 -4.19
N PRO A 93 -6.25 -27.31 -3.62
CA PRO A 93 -7.65 -27.49 -3.94
C PRO A 93 -7.86 -27.19 -5.42
N GLN A 94 -8.35 -28.20 -6.15
CA GLN A 94 -8.86 -28.05 -7.49
C GLN A 94 -10.02 -27.04 -7.49
N THR A 95 -10.01 -26.19 -8.51
CA THR A 95 -11.10 -25.36 -9.04
C THR A 95 -12.49 -25.59 -8.43
N VAL A 96 -13.03 -24.55 -7.80
CA VAL A 96 -14.49 -24.35 -7.69
C VAL A 96 -14.85 -22.96 -8.22
N LYS A 97 -15.93 -22.98 -9.01
CA LYS A 97 -16.47 -21.95 -9.88
C LYS A 97 -16.88 -20.69 -9.12
N LYS A 98 -16.90 -19.58 -9.87
CA LYS A 98 -17.60 -18.33 -9.55
C LYS A 98 -18.99 -18.61 -8.96
N ASN A 99 -19.37 -17.85 -7.93
CA ASN A 99 -20.73 -17.41 -7.73
C ASN A 99 -20.73 -16.03 -7.06
N TYR A 100 -21.42 -15.09 -7.71
CA TYR A 100 -21.84 -13.82 -7.12
C TYR A 100 -22.82 -14.12 -5.98
N GLY A 101 -22.61 -13.51 -4.82
CA GLY A 101 -23.48 -13.61 -3.66
C GLY A 101 -23.44 -12.31 -2.86
N ILE A 102 -24.53 -11.57 -2.97
CA ILE A 102 -24.87 -10.33 -2.26
C ILE A 102 -25.27 -10.68 -0.79
N ASN A 103 -25.29 -9.66 0.09
CA ASN A 103 -25.92 -9.57 1.44
C ASN A 103 -25.05 -9.98 2.65
N THR A 104 -25.03 -9.31 3.82
CA THR A 104 -25.73 -8.15 4.40
C THR A 104 -24.94 -7.66 5.64
N THR A 105 -25.09 -6.38 5.97
CA THR A 105 -24.71 -5.62 7.18
C THR A 105 -24.89 -6.33 8.54
N THR A 106 -24.02 -5.99 9.50
CA THR A 106 -24.43 -5.56 10.85
C THR A 106 -23.49 -4.47 11.38
N TYR A 107 -24.11 -3.40 11.86
CA TYR A 107 -23.55 -2.17 12.42
C TYR A 107 -23.42 -2.35 13.93
N TYR A 108 -22.29 -1.93 14.51
CA TYR A 108 -22.26 -1.44 15.88
C TYR A 108 -21.43 -0.16 15.90
N ASP A 109 -22.13 0.90 16.29
CA ASP A 109 -21.62 2.24 16.51
C ASP A 109 -21.02 2.30 17.92
N THR A 110 -19.76 2.70 18.03
CA THR A 110 -19.26 3.30 19.27
C THR A 110 -18.14 4.27 18.92
N SER A 111 -18.45 5.53 19.17
CA SER A 111 -17.54 6.67 19.26
C SER A 111 -16.43 6.43 20.31
N SER A 112 -15.17 6.56 19.91
CA SER A 112 -14.21 7.57 20.39
C SER A 112 -12.78 7.24 19.93
N ASP A 113 -11.99 8.30 19.81
CA ASP A 113 -10.53 8.36 19.74
C ASP A 113 -9.82 8.11 18.39
N ASP A 114 -9.26 9.22 17.89
CA ASP A 114 -8.34 9.32 16.77
C ASP A 114 -7.08 8.46 16.99
N GLU A 115 -7.01 7.30 16.35
CA GLU A 115 -5.75 6.62 16.05
C GLU A 115 -5.74 6.13 14.60
N ASN A 116 -4.89 6.75 13.76
CA ASN A 116 -4.52 6.18 12.46
C ASN A 116 -3.65 4.95 12.68
N ASN A 117 -4.30 3.82 13.00
CA ASN A 117 -3.64 2.54 13.18
C ASN A 117 -3.29 1.95 11.80
N PHE A 118 -1.99 1.72 11.57
CA PHE A 118 -1.48 1.14 10.34
C PHE A 118 -1.78 -0.35 10.34
N ASN A 119 -3.00 -0.74 9.93
CA ASN A 119 -3.37 -2.14 9.89
C ASN A 119 -2.66 -2.81 8.71
N SER A 120 -1.64 -3.61 9.01
CA SER A 120 -0.77 -4.26 8.02
C SER A 120 -1.43 -5.50 7.42
N ASN A 121 -2.58 -5.31 6.76
CA ASN A 121 -3.24 -6.37 6.00
C ASN A 121 -2.43 -6.65 4.72
N ASN A 122 -1.53 -7.62 4.80
CA ASN A 122 -0.80 -8.13 3.64
C ASN A 122 -1.78 -8.77 2.66
N TYR A 123 -1.76 -8.33 1.41
CA TYR A 123 -2.52 -8.94 0.33
C TYR A 123 -1.55 -9.64 -0.61
N GLU A 124 -1.85 -10.92 -0.89
CA GLU A 124 -1.09 -11.69 -1.86
C GLU A 124 -1.56 -11.35 -3.27
N LYS A 125 -0.63 -11.00 -4.17
CA LYS A 125 -0.93 -10.84 -5.59
C LYS A 125 -0.10 -11.79 -6.42
N LEU A 126 -0.78 -12.70 -7.12
CA LEU A 126 -0.19 -13.62 -8.08
C LEU A 126 0.23 -12.86 -9.36
N HIS A 127 1.47 -13.06 -9.81
CA HIS A 127 1.97 -12.47 -11.06
C HIS A 127 2.62 -13.53 -11.94
N CYS A 128 2.30 -13.48 -13.24
CA CYS A 128 2.90 -14.32 -14.27
C CYS A 128 4.05 -13.57 -14.94
N GLU A 129 5.29 -14.01 -14.73
CA GLU A 129 6.43 -13.64 -15.58
C GLU A 129 6.87 -14.85 -16.42
N LYS A 130 7.63 -14.60 -17.49
CA LYS A 130 8.15 -15.61 -18.45
C LYS A 130 9.01 -16.74 -17.82
N ARG A 131 9.17 -16.78 -16.49
CA ARG A 131 9.99 -17.75 -15.72
C ARG A 131 9.26 -18.35 -14.51
N GLY A 132 7.92 -18.34 -14.50
CA GLY A 132 7.10 -18.96 -13.45
C GLY A 132 6.40 -17.96 -12.51
N TYR A 133 5.52 -18.48 -11.66
CA TYR A 133 4.75 -17.70 -10.69
C TYR A 133 5.63 -17.25 -9.53
N ARG A 134 5.64 -15.96 -9.24
CA ARG A 134 6.19 -15.42 -7.99
C ARG A 134 5.08 -14.70 -7.23
N THR A 135 4.85 -15.11 -5.99
CA THR A 135 4.01 -14.42 -5.03
C THR A 135 4.85 -13.38 -4.29
N TYR A 136 4.29 -12.19 -4.10
CA TYR A 136 4.91 -11.13 -3.32
C TYR A 136 3.90 -10.60 -2.32
N ASN A 137 4.39 -10.31 -1.11
CA ASN A 137 3.65 -9.54 -0.12
C ASN A 137 3.86 -8.05 -0.42
N ILE A 138 2.76 -7.31 -0.44
CA ILE A 138 2.71 -5.89 -0.80
C ILE A 138 1.83 -5.13 0.21
N LEU A 139 2.13 -3.84 0.39
CA LEU A 139 1.41 -2.93 1.33
C LEU A 139 0.11 -2.38 0.74
N THR A 140 -0.95 -2.30 1.55
CA THR A 140 -2.36 -2.11 1.10
C THR A 140 -2.50 -1.11 -0.04
N PRO A 141 -3.00 -1.53 -1.22
CA PRO A 141 -2.90 -0.72 -2.41
C PRO A 141 -3.72 0.55 -2.22
N TYR A 142 -3.23 1.67 -2.74
CA TYR A 142 -3.85 2.99 -2.63
C TYR A 142 -3.85 3.63 -1.24
N GLU A 143 -3.36 2.95 -0.20
CA GLU A 143 -3.26 3.50 1.16
C GLU A 143 -1.83 3.92 1.53
N TRP A 144 -0.87 2.98 1.50
CA TRP A 144 0.49 3.22 2.00
C TRP A 144 1.15 4.45 1.36
N SER A 145 0.89 4.65 0.07
CA SER A 145 1.53 5.72 -0.70
C SER A 145 1.05 7.12 -0.30
N ASN A 146 -0.15 7.24 0.28
CA ASN A 146 -0.65 8.50 0.82
C ASN A 146 -0.01 8.80 2.17
N VAL A 147 0.10 7.80 3.04
CA VAL A 147 0.78 7.89 4.34
C VAL A 147 2.23 8.33 4.17
N ILE A 148 3.00 7.68 3.30
CA ILE A 148 4.41 8.03 3.05
C ILE A 148 4.53 9.45 2.52
N GLN A 149 3.65 9.85 1.60
CA GLN A 149 3.65 11.19 1.05
C GLN A 149 3.31 12.24 2.12
N GLN A 150 2.36 11.98 3.01
CA GLN A 150 2.02 12.87 4.12
C GLN A 150 3.20 13.04 5.07
N HIS A 151 3.83 11.94 5.50
CA HIS A 151 5.04 11.99 6.34
C HIS A 151 6.19 12.73 5.65
N PHE A 152 6.39 12.51 4.35
CA PHE A 152 7.41 13.23 3.59
C PHE A 152 7.23 14.76 3.70
N PHE A 153 6.01 15.27 3.52
CA PHE A 153 5.74 16.71 3.67
C PHE A 153 5.86 17.18 5.12
N LEU A 154 5.38 16.41 6.09
CA LEU A 154 5.46 16.79 7.51
C LEU A 154 6.91 16.99 7.97
N HIS A 155 7.84 16.16 7.50
CA HIS A 155 9.26 16.22 7.86
C HIS A 155 10.07 17.19 7.01
N THR A 156 9.77 17.30 5.72
CA THR A 156 10.61 18.10 4.80
C THR A 156 10.03 19.46 4.45
N ARG A 157 8.72 19.65 4.61
CA ARG A 157 7.94 20.81 4.16
C ARG A 157 8.04 21.08 2.65
N LEU A 158 8.46 20.09 1.87
CA LEU A 158 8.63 20.21 0.42
C LEU A 158 7.33 19.87 -0.33
N PRO A 159 6.83 20.74 -1.23
CA PRO A 159 5.53 20.56 -1.89
C PRO A 159 5.51 19.49 -3.00
N CYS A 160 6.51 18.60 -3.02
CA CYS A 160 6.79 17.71 -4.15
C CYS A 160 5.82 16.53 -4.27
N CYS A 161 5.29 16.28 -5.48
CA CYS A 161 4.43 15.14 -5.78
C CYS A 161 5.24 13.89 -6.16
N LEU A 162 5.59 13.03 -5.20
CA LEU A 162 6.33 11.79 -5.48
C LEU A 162 5.42 10.76 -6.17
N LYS A 163 5.88 10.22 -7.30
CA LYS A 163 5.27 9.02 -7.90
C LYS A 163 6.01 7.82 -7.37
N PHE A 164 5.35 7.07 -6.49
CA PHE A 164 5.91 5.83 -5.98
C PHE A 164 5.85 4.73 -7.04
N GLN A 165 6.95 4.00 -7.18
CA GLN A 165 7.00 2.84 -8.05
C GLN A 165 6.03 1.77 -7.55
N LYS A 166 5.49 1.01 -8.50
CA LYS A 166 4.25 0.24 -8.31
C LYS A 166 4.30 -0.88 -7.27
N ARG A 167 5.43 -1.17 -6.62
CA ARG A 167 5.56 -2.32 -5.71
C ARG A 167 6.48 -2.02 -4.53
N PRO A 168 5.94 -1.66 -3.35
CA PRO A 168 6.67 -1.81 -2.10
C PRO A 168 6.81 -3.30 -1.82
N VAL A 169 7.97 -3.86 -2.14
CA VAL A 169 8.19 -5.31 -1.98
C VAL A 169 8.45 -5.58 -0.50
N VAL A 170 7.57 -6.36 0.12
CA VAL A 170 7.78 -6.86 1.49
C VAL A 170 8.51 -8.20 1.39
N SER A 171 9.67 -8.30 2.02
CA SER A 171 10.52 -9.49 2.00
C SER A 171 10.86 -9.93 3.41
N PHE A 172 10.10 -10.89 3.92
CA PHE A 172 10.37 -11.51 5.23
C PHE A 172 11.73 -12.24 5.27
N SER A 173 12.17 -12.78 4.13
CA SER A 173 13.46 -13.46 3.96
C SER A 173 14.59 -12.55 3.46
N GLY A 174 14.33 -11.27 3.18
CA GLY A 174 15.28 -10.34 2.54
C GLY A 174 16.27 -9.71 3.50
N ILE A 175 17.32 -9.08 2.95
CA ILE A 175 18.25 -8.19 3.68
C ILE A 175 17.51 -6.93 4.15
N VAL A 176 16.61 -6.42 3.32
CA VAL A 176 15.73 -5.30 3.60
C VAL A 176 14.31 -5.85 3.64
N PHE A 177 13.59 -5.55 4.71
CA PHE A 177 12.20 -5.96 4.93
C PHE A 177 11.26 -5.25 3.96
N LEU A 178 11.40 -3.94 3.81
CA LEU A 178 10.57 -3.12 2.93
C LEU A 178 11.44 -2.10 2.18
N THR A 179 11.25 -2.01 0.87
CA THR A 179 11.84 -0.96 0.05
C THR A 179 10.75 -0.15 -0.65
N ILE A 180 10.81 1.17 -0.50
CA ILE A 180 9.90 2.12 -1.12
C ILE A 180 10.73 3.04 -2.01
N GLN A 181 10.40 3.07 -3.31
CA GLN A 181 11.05 3.96 -4.26
C GLN A 181 10.05 4.94 -4.83
N GLY A 182 10.39 6.22 -4.77
CA GLY A 182 9.65 7.32 -5.35
C GLY A 182 10.53 8.10 -6.32
N GLN A 183 9.96 8.48 -7.45
CA GLN A 183 10.61 9.40 -8.37
C GLN A 183 9.61 10.45 -8.81
N ARG A 184 10.09 11.66 -9.04
CA ARG A 184 9.31 12.68 -9.73
C ARG A 184 9.88 12.93 -11.11
N SER A 185 8.97 12.94 -12.09
CA SER A 185 9.31 13.17 -13.50
C SER A 185 9.68 14.62 -13.83
N GLU A 186 9.25 15.59 -13.03
CA GLU A 186 9.43 17.03 -13.36
C GLU A 186 10.67 17.64 -12.74
N CYS A 187 10.96 17.34 -11.47
CA CYS A 187 12.06 17.95 -10.74
C CYS A 187 13.23 16.99 -10.51
N SER A 188 13.27 15.90 -11.31
CA SER A 188 14.26 14.81 -11.30
C SER A 188 14.57 14.23 -9.91
N SER A 189 13.71 14.49 -8.93
CA SER A 189 13.96 14.18 -7.54
C SER A 189 13.63 12.72 -7.24
N SER A 190 14.48 12.10 -6.45
CA SER A 190 14.38 10.71 -6.05
C SER A 190 14.17 10.60 -4.54
N PHE A 191 13.38 9.59 -4.16
CA PHE A 191 13.09 9.23 -2.78
C PHE A 191 13.28 7.73 -2.65
N ASN A 192 14.04 7.31 -1.65
CA ASN A 192 14.22 5.91 -1.31
C ASN A 192 14.02 5.73 0.20
N GLY A 193 13.08 4.85 0.56
CA GLY A 193 12.78 4.49 1.94
C GLY A 193 13.07 3.01 2.17
N THR A 194 13.82 2.66 3.22
CA THR A 194 14.09 1.27 3.57
C THR A 194 13.76 0.97 5.03
N ILE A 195 13.30 -0.27 5.27
CA ILE A 195 13.18 -0.86 6.59
C ILE A 195 14.04 -2.12 6.61
N ASP A 196 15.01 -2.18 7.52
CA ASP A 196 15.98 -3.28 7.55
C ASP A 196 15.45 -4.50 8.32
N SER A 197 14.74 -4.27 9.44
CA SER A 197 14.19 -5.32 10.30
C SER A 197 12.67 -5.42 10.20
N VAL A 198 12.14 -6.64 10.36
CA VAL A 198 10.69 -6.88 10.49
C VAL A 198 10.20 -6.16 11.75
N PRO A 199 9.21 -5.25 11.65
CA PRO A 199 8.65 -4.60 12.83
C PRO A 199 7.83 -5.60 13.66
N ALA A 200 7.79 -5.41 14.98
CA ALA A 200 6.90 -6.18 15.84
C ALA A 200 5.43 -5.79 15.58
N ALA A 201 4.51 -6.73 15.84
CA ALA A 201 3.08 -6.47 15.69
C ALA A 201 2.67 -5.22 16.50
N ASP A 202 1.84 -4.37 15.90
CA ASP A 202 1.30 -3.14 16.51
C ASP A 202 2.33 -2.11 16.98
N THR A 203 3.57 -2.17 16.46
CA THR A 203 4.61 -1.18 16.79
C THR A 203 4.79 -0.13 15.70
N ARG A 204 5.16 1.09 16.12
CA ARG A 204 5.51 2.18 15.20
C ARG A 204 6.74 1.81 14.37
N VAL A 205 6.62 1.99 13.07
CA VAL A 205 7.66 1.63 12.11
C VAL A 205 8.49 2.85 11.76
N ILE A 206 9.82 2.72 11.87
CA ILE A 206 10.77 3.76 11.46
C ILE A 206 11.32 3.41 10.07
N ILE A 207 11.09 4.30 9.10
CA ILE A 207 11.61 4.15 7.74
C ILE A 207 12.83 5.04 7.59
N LYS A 208 13.95 4.46 7.17
CA LYS A 208 15.15 5.22 6.79
C LYS A 208 14.93 5.81 5.40
N CYS A 209 14.76 7.12 5.33
CA CYS A 209 14.47 7.84 4.09
C CYS A 209 15.70 8.60 3.61
N VAL A 210 16.07 8.40 2.34
CA VAL A 210 17.07 9.19 1.61
C VAL A 210 16.36 9.86 0.45
N TYR A 211 16.48 11.18 0.35
CA TYR A 211 15.93 11.95 -0.76
C TYR A 211 17.03 12.81 -1.39
N SER A 212 17.01 12.92 -2.72
CA SER A 212 17.99 13.70 -3.48
C SER A 212 17.35 14.35 -4.71
N GLY A 213 17.84 15.54 -5.07
CA GLY A 213 17.34 16.31 -6.22
C GLY A 213 16.83 17.70 -5.86
N ASN A 214 16.24 18.39 -6.85
CA ASN A 214 15.72 19.74 -6.68
C ASN A 214 14.26 19.73 -6.24
N PHE A 215 14.03 19.79 -4.93
CA PHE A 215 12.68 19.84 -4.36
C PHE A 215 12.15 21.27 -4.13
N ASN A 216 12.95 22.29 -4.42
CA ASN A 216 12.58 23.70 -4.22
C ASN A 216 12.08 24.37 -5.50
N GLY A 217 12.07 23.66 -6.63
CA GLY A 217 11.52 24.18 -7.89
C GLY A 217 9.99 24.27 -7.89
N ASP A 218 9.43 24.84 -8.95
CA ASP A 218 7.98 25.01 -9.06
C ASP A 218 7.24 23.67 -9.14
N HIS A 219 6.19 23.53 -8.33
CA HIS A 219 5.49 22.26 -8.12
C HIS A 219 3.98 22.38 -8.34
N PHE A 220 3.56 22.27 -9.60
CA PHE A 220 2.16 22.45 -10.00
C PHE A 220 1.31 21.18 -9.91
N LYS A 221 1.92 19.99 -10.08
CA LYS A 221 1.16 18.74 -10.10
C LYS A 221 0.68 18.33 -8.72
N LYS A 222 -0.62 18.11 -8.61
CA LYS A 222 -1.27 17.55 -7.42
C LYS A 222 -1.39 16.04 -7.53
N ARG A 223 -1.42 15.39 -6.37
CA ARG A 223 -1.62 13.95 -6.24
C ARG A 223 -3.08 13.61 -6.51
N ARG A 224 -3.31 12.42 -7.07
CA ARG A 224 -4.66 11.89 -7.28
C ARG A 224 -5.22 11.37 -5.95
N LEU A 225 -6.44 11.78 -5.61
CA LEU A 225 -7.22 11.19 -4.51
C LEU A 225 -7.55 9.73 -4.82
N MET A 226 -7.13 8.83 -3.94
CA MET A 226 -7.31 7.37 -4.05
C MET A 226 -7.51 6.77 -2.65
N GLY A 227 -8.04 5.54 -2.59
CA GLY A 227 -8.25 4.82 -1.33
C GLY A 227 -9.18 5.57 -0.36
N ALA A 228 -8.91 5.40 0.93
CA ALA A 228 -9.66 5.98 2.04
C ALA A 228 -9.68 7.52 1.99
N GLU A 229 -8.65 8.18 1.47
CA GLU A 229 -8.66 9.64 1.30
C GLU A 229 -9.76 10.10 0.34
N LYS A 230 -9.99 9.35 -0.75
CA LYS A 230 -11.06 9.65 -1.70
C LYS A 230 -12.43 9.47 -1.05
N GLU A 231 -12.60 8.43 -0.24
CA GLU A 231 -13.84 8.13 0.45
C GLU A 231 -14.15 9.18 1.53
N ARG A 232 -13.16 9.56 2.34
CA ARG A 232 -13.28 10.67 3.30
C ARG A 232 -13.67 11.97 2.62
N ALA A 233 -13.02 12.30 1.50
CA ALA A 233 -13.38 13.48 0.72
C ALA A 233 -14.83 13.41 0.19
N LEU A 234 -15.26 12.26 -0.33
CA LEU A 234 -16.64 12.08 -0.81
C LEU A 234 -17.67 12.21 0.30
N ASN A 235 -17.41 11.61 1.46
CA ASN A 235 -18.30 11.69 2.62
C ASN A 235 -18.46 13.14 3.10
N ALA A 236 -17.36 13.91 3.16
CA ALA A 236 -17.43 15.33 3.49
C ALA A 236 -18.24 16.14 2.47
N LEU A 237 -18.06 15.87 1.17
CA LEU A 237 -18.71 16.65 0.10
C LEU A 237 -20.19 16.31 -0.12
N LEU A 238 -20.59 15.05 0.12
CA LEU A 238 -21.95 14.56 -0.12
C LEU A 238 -22.76 14.49 1.18
N SER A 239 -22.25 13.79 2.19
CA SER A 239 -22.99 13.55 3.43
C SER A 239 -23.01 14.79 4.33
N GLN A 240 -21.86 15.44 4.51
CA GLN A 240 -21.75 16.67 5.32
C GLN A 240 -22.07 17.96 4.54
N ARG A 241 -22.36 17.84 3.24
CA ARG A 241 -22.64 18.96 2.31
C ARG A 241 -21.56 20.06 2.33
N MET A 242 -20.31 19.70 2.60
CA MET A 242 -19.20 20.66 2.63
C MET A 242 -18.87 21.15 1.21
N ASP A 243 -18.59 22.45 1.10
CA ASP A 243 -18.11 23.02 -0.17
C ASP A 243 -16.67 22.58 -0.48
N PRO A 244 -16.34 22.30 -1.76
CA PRO A 244 -14.99 21.94 -2.17
C PRO A 244 -13.89 22.93 -1.75
N SER A 245 -14.18 24.23 -1.73
CA SER A 245 -13.25 25.27 -1.28
C SER A 245 -12.97 25.18 0.23
N ILE A 246 -14.02 24.94 1.03
CA ILE A 246 -13.93 24.78 2.49
C ILE A 246 -13.13 23.52 2.80
N TYR A 247 -13.39 22.41 2.10
CA TYR A 247 -12.64 21.17 2.27
C TYR A 247 -11.13 21.38 2.03
N THR A 248 -10.77 22.03 0.92
CA THR A 248 -9.36 22.35 0.60
C THR A 248 -8.74 23.25 1.68
N ARG A 249 -9.47 24.24 2.19
CA ARG A 249 -8.99 25.13 3.26
C ARG A 249 -8.79 24.37 4.57
N ASN A 250 -9.71 23.51 4.97
CA ASN A 250 -9.59 22.70 6.18
C ASN A 250 -8.37 21.76 6.10
N GLN A 251 -8.15 21.16 4.93
CA GLN A 251 -6.98 20.31 4.70
C GLN A 251 -5.66 21.10 4.74
N ALA A 252 -5.66 22.34 4.25
CA ALA A 252 -4.53 23.25 4.35
C ALA A 252 -4.24 23.60 5.82
N ASN A 253 -5.25 23.99 6.59
CA ASN A 253 -5.12 24.32 8.00
C ASN A 253 -4.60 23.13 8.83
N PHE A 254 -4.96 21.91 8.46
CA PHE A 254 -4.49 20.71 9.15
C PHE A 254 -3.02 20.36 8.85
N LEU A 255 -2.56 20.58 7.61
CA LEU A 255 -1.23 20.12 7.17
C LEU A 255 -0.16 21.21 7.19
N MET A 256 -0.53 22.45 6.87
CA MET A 256 0.38 23.55 6.58
C MET A 256 0.59 24.45 7.80
N LYS A 257 1.78 25.03 7.91
CA LYS A 257 2.08 26.16 8.78
C LYS A 257 2.19 27.45 7.96
N GLU A 258 2.20 28.61 8.63
CA GLU A 258 2.42 29.89 7.97
C GLU A 258 3.74 29.89 7.19
N GLY A 259 3.71 30.34 5.94
CA GLY A 259 4.86 30.35 5.03
C GLY A 259 5.11 29.04 4.27
N ASP A 260 4.39 27.96 4.56
CA ASP A 260 4.52 26.70 3.82
C ASP A 260 3.95 26.83 2.39
N ASN A 261 4.64 26.22 1.43
CA ASN A 261 4.10 26.03 0.08
C ASN A 261 2.98 24.98 0.08
N ILE A 262 1.96 25.18 -0.77
CA ILE A 262 0.80 24.26 -0.82
C ILE A 262 1.25 22.85 -1.26
N PRO A 263 1.14 21.83 -0.39
CA PRO A 263 1.55 20.46 -0.70
C PRO A 263 0.81 19.86 -1.91
N ALA A 264 1.42 18.83 -2.51
CA ALA A 264 0.81 18.07 -3.60
C ALA A 264 -0.40 17.23 -3.16
N GLN A 265 -0.49 16.89 -1.88
CA GLN A 265 -1.53 16.07 -1.24
C GLN A 265 -2.87 16.81 -1.21
N ILE A 266 -2.83 18.14 -1.06
CA ILE A 266 -4.05 18.94 -1.03
C ILE A 266 -4.65 18.95 -2.44
N PRO A 267 -5.88 18.43 -2.61
CA PRO A 267 -6.52 18.33 -3.91
C PRO A 267 -6.94 19.70 -4.43
N ASN A 268 -6.96 19.84 -5.75
CA ASN A 268 -7.54 21.01 -6.41
C ASN A 268 -9.07 21.02 -6.26
N VAL A 269 -9.65 22.19 -6.00
CA VAL A 269 -11.09 22.45 -5.96
C VAL A 269 -11.81 21.88 -7.19
N ASN A 270 -11.25 22.04 -8.39
CA ASN A 270 -11.85 21.48 -9.61
C ASN A 270 -11.87 19.94 -9.61
N ALA A 271 -10.84 19.30 -9.04
CA ALA A 271 -10.81 17.85 -8.90
C ALA A 271 -11.88 17.36 -7.92
N LEU A 272 -12.11 18.10 -6.82
CA LEU A 272 -13.17 17.82 -5.85
C LEU A 272 -14.56 18.01 -6.45
N ARG A 273 -14.79 19.08 -7.22
CA ARG A 273 -16.05 19.31 -7.96
C ARG A 273 -16.34 18.16 -8.93
N ALA A 274 -15.34 17.76 -9.72
CA ALA A 274 -15.47 16.63 -10.64
C ALA A 274 -15.72 15.31 -9.91
N LEU A 275 -15.07 15.10 -8.75
CA LEU A 275 -15.27 13.93 -7.90
C LEU A 275 -16.71 13.88 -7.35
N LYS A 276 -17.20 14.99 -6.80
CA LYS A 276 -18.59 15.15 -6.32
C LYS A 276 -19.59 14.90 -7.44
N HIS A 277 -19.38 15.51 -8.60
CA HIS A 277 -20.26 15.32 -9.76
C HIS A 277 -20.31 13.86 -10.22
N ARG A 278 -19.16 13.18 -10.33
CA ARG A 278 -19.11 11.76 -10.71
C ARG A 278 -19.81 10.87 -9.71
N ALA A 279 -19.61 11.08 -8.42
CA ALA A 279 -20.28 10.31 -7.38
C ALA A 279 -21.80 10.55 -7.38
N ALA A 280 -22.24 11.81 -7.48
CA ALA A 280 -23.66 12.15 -7.58
C ALA A 280 -24.31 11.63 -8.88
N SER A 281 -23.56 11.57 -9.98
CA SER A 281 -24.06 11.01 -11.24
C SER A 281 -24.18 9.50 -11.20
N ALA A 282 -23.29 8.82 -10.47
CA ALA A 282 -23.33 7.37 -10.29
C ALA A 282 -24.56 6.91 -9.49
N THR A 283 -25.14 7.78 -8.65
CA THR A 283 -26.38 7.51 -7.92
C THR A 283 -27.66 7.90 -8.68
N ARG A 284 -27.55 8.45 -9.90
CA ARG A 284 -28.73 8.79 -10.70
C ARG A 284 -29.35 7.54 -11.33
N PHE A 285 -30.67 7.53 -11.45
CA PHE A 285 -31.42 6.48 -12.13
C PHE A 285 -31.14 6.42 -13.63
N HIS A 286 -30.90 7.59 -14.25
CA HIS A 286 -30.60 7.70 -15.67
C HIS A 286 -29.77 8.97 -15.95
N THR A 287 -29.03 8.97 -17.07
CA THR A 287 -28.20 10.11 -17.50
C THR A 287 -29.06 11.31 -17.90
N ASP A 288 -30.15 11.04 -18.65
CA ASP A 288 -31.17 12.02 -19.00
C ASP A 288 -32.07 12.32 -17.80
N PRO A 289 -32.18 13.59 -17.35
CA PRO A 289 -32.98 13.97 -16.20
C PRO A 289 -34.47 13.67 -16.35
N ILE A 290 -35.03 13.73 -17.57
CA ILE A 290 -36.47 13.50 -17.78
C ILE A 290 -36.81 12.02 -17.55
N LYS A 291 -36.05 11.12 -18.20
CA LYS A 291 -36.18 9.66 -17.97
C LYS A 291 -35.85 9.27 -16.53
N ALA A 292 -34.90 9.97 -15.89
CA ALA A 292 -34.61 9.72 -14.49
C ALA A 292 -35.81 10.02 -13.59
N LEU A 293 -36.57 11.09 -13.86
CA LEU A 293 -37.79 11.43 -13.11
C LEU A 293 -38.91 10.41 -13.32
N GLU A 294 -39.08 9.94 -14.55
CA GLU A 294 -40.03 8.87 -14.87
C GLU A 294 -39.70 7.58 -14.08
N LEU A 295 -38.44 7.14 -14.12
CA LEU A 295 -37.97 5.99 -13.34
C LEU A 295 -38.06 6.22 -11.82
N MET A 296 -37.94 7.46 -11.36
CA MET A 296 -38.13 7.81 -9.95
C MET A 296 -39.58 7.68 -9.53
N LYS A 297 -40.54 8.08 -10.37
CA LYS A 297 -41.97 7.93 -10.10
C LYS A 297 -42.34 6.46 -9.89
N ASP A 298 -41.78 5.57 -10.70
CA ASP A 298 -42.05 4.13 -10.61
C ASP A 298 -41.31 3.44 -9.45
N ASN A 299 -40.36 4.14 -8.81
CA ASN A 299 -39.62 3.59 -7.67
C ASN A 299 -40.45 3.68 -6.38
N SER A 300 -40.59 2.55 -5.69
CA SER A 300 -41.28 2.43 -4.40
C SER A 300 -40.97 3.56 -3.41
N LYS A 301 -39.72 4.03 -3.35
CA LYS A 301 -39.28 5.08 -2.41
C LYS A 301 -39.86 6.48 -2.70
N PHE A 302 -40.22 6.77 -3.95
CA PHE A 302 -40.70 8.10 -4.37
C PHE A 302 -42.10 8.08 -5.01
N SER A 303 -42.68 6.89 -5.18
CA SER A 303 -44.02 6.68 -5.75
C SER A 303 -45.12 7.46 -5.03
N THR A 304 -44.98 7.69 -3.73
CA THR A 304 -45.92 8.49 -2.93
C THR A 304 -45.69 9.99 -3.01
N SER A 305 -44.52 10.44 -3.50
CA SER A 305 -44.17 11.86 -3.55
C SER A 305 -44.32 12.46 -4.93
N ILE A 306 -44.21 11.66 -6.00
CA ILE A 306 -44.31 12.12 -7.39
C ILE A 306 -45.60 11.53 -8.00
N HIS A 307 -46.64 12.37 -8.15
CA HIS A 307 -47.95 11.91 -8.61
C HIS A 307 -48.13 12.02 -10.12
N GLY A 308 -47.56 13.07 -10.73
CA GLY A 308 -47.75 13.35 -12.14
C GLY A 308 -46.52 13.98 -12.77
N ILE A 309 -46.18 13.52 -13.97
CA ILE A 309 -45.16 14.14 -14.82
C ILE A 309 -45.82 14.36 -16.17
N GLY A 310 -45.88 15.62 -16.60
CA GLY A 310 -46.31 15.99 -17.95
C GLY A 310 -45.09 16.25 -18.82
N LEU A 311 -45.03 15.60 -19.98
CA LEU A 311 -43.97 15.83 -20.98
C LEU A 311 -44.40 16.86 -22.04
N ASN A 312 -45.69 16.92 -22.35
CA ASN A 312 -46.27 17.93 -23.24
C ASN A 312 -46.71 19.14 -22.41
N LYS A 313 -45.94 20.24 -22.50
CA LYS A 313 -45.76 21.27 -21.45
C LYS A 313 -45.22 20.64 -20.17
N PHE A 314 -43.91 20.82 -19.92
CA PHE A 314 -43.23 20.17 -18.82
C PHE A 314 -43.78 20.61 -17.46
N PHE A 315 -44.32 19.67 -16.69
CA PHE A 315 -44.70 19.89 -15.29
C PHE A 315 -44.39 18.64 -14.44
N ILE A 316 -44.13 18.87 -13.15
CA ILE A 316 -43.99 17.81 -12.15
C ILE A 316 -44.94 18.17 -11.01
N HIS A 317 -45.87 17.26 -10.71
CA HIS A 317 -46.74 17.36 -9.55
C HIS A 317 -46.19 16.47 -8.44
N PHE A 318 -45.72 17.11 -7.37
CA PHE A 318 -45.22 16.44 -6.18
C PHE A 318 -45.95 16.92 -4.93
N TRP A 319 -46.11 16.05 -3.94
CA TRP A 319 -46.62 16.41 -2.62
C TRP A 319 -45.47 16.55 -1.64
N SER A 320 -45.50 17.62 -0.86
CA SER A 320 -44.58 17.77 0.26
C SER A 320 -44.93 16.78 1.38
N PRO A 321 -43.99 16.44 2.27
CA PRO A 321 -44.28 15.59 3.44
C PRO A 321 -45.46 16.11 4.29
N LEU A 322 -45.67 17.43 4.33
CA LEU A 322 -46.78 18.06 5.05
C LEU A 322 -48.16 17.80 4.41
N GLN A 323 -48.20 17.50 3.11
CA GLN A 323 -49.42 17.21 2.35
C GLN A 323 -49.73 15.70 2.30
N LEU A 324 -48.84 14.86 2.83
CA LEU A 324 -48.99 13.39 2.84
C LEU A 324 -49.58 12.86 4.17
N VAL A 325 -49.78 13.71 5.18
CA VAL A 325 -50.20 13.32 6.55
C VAL A 325 -51.71 13.58 6.80
N THR A 326 -52.52 13.58 5.75
CA THR A 326 -54.00 13.63 5.84
C THR A 326 -54.60 12.41 5.20
#